data_AF-A0AAY5L5C8-F1
#
_entry.id   AF-A0AAY5L5C8-F1
#
_cell.length_a   1.000
_cell.length_b   1.000
_cell.length_c   1.000
_cell.angle_alpha   90.00
_cell.angle_beta   90.00
_cell.angle_gamma   90.00
#
_symmetry.space_group_name_H-M   'P 1'
#
loop_
_entity.id
_entity.type
_entity.pdbx_description
1 polymer ?
#
loop_
_entity_poly.entity_id
_entity_poly.type
_entity_poly.pdbx_seq_one_letter_code
_entity_poly.pdbx_strand_id
1 'polypeptide(L)'
;MGKKGDLSNFERGMVVGAIRAGLSISQSAQLLGFSHTTISRVYKEWCEKGKTSSMRQSCGRKCLVDARGQRRMGRLIQADRRATFTEITTRYNRGMQQ
;
A
#
# COMPACT_ATOMS: atom_id res chain seq x y z
N MET A 1 16.05 11.94 -6.12
CA MET A 1 15.40 11.74 -4.82
C MET A 1 13.89 11.67 -5.03
N GLY A 2 13.29 10.47 -5.04
CA GLY A 2 11.84 10.32 -5.17
C GLY A 2 11.32 9.58 -3.94
N LYS A 3 10.54 10.26 -3.09
CA LYS A 3 9.84 9.59 -1.98
C LYS A 3 8.97 8.49 -2.57
N LYS A 4 9.25 7.22 -2.25
CA LYS A 4 8.51 6.02 -2.70
C LYS A 4 7.12 5.88 -2.02
N GLY A 5 6.48 6.99 -1.68
CA GLY A 5 5.19 7.02 -1.01
C GLY A 5 4.11 7.55 -1.94
N ASP A 6 2.91 6.98 -1.87
CA ASP A 6 1.72 7.66 -2.39
C ASP A 6 1.53 9.00 -1.66
N LEU A 7 0.93 9.97 -2.34
CA LEU A 7 0.49 11.21 -1.73
C LEU A 7 -0.45 10.94 -0.56
N SER A 8 -0.29 11.70 0.52
CA SER A 8 -1.24 11.71 1.62
C SER A 8 -2.63 12.17 1.15
N ASN A 9 -3.69 11.78 1.86
CA ASN A 9 -5.05 12.22 1.53
C ASN A 9 -5.18 13.75 1.55
N PHE A 10 -4.40 14.43 2.41
CA PHE A 10 -4.36 15.89 2.46
C PHE A 10 -3.75 16.47 1.17
N GLU A 11 -2.58 15.98 0.74
CA GLU A 11 -1.95 16.45 -0.50
C GLU A 11 -2.83 16.17 -1.73
N ARG A 12 -3.48 15.01 -1.80
CA ARG A 12 -4.45 14.71 -2.87
C ARG A 12 -5.66 15.65 -2.83
N GLY A 13 -6.11 16.01 -1.63
CA GLY A 13 -7.14 17.02 -1.42
C GLY A 13 -6.72 18.40 -1.96
N MET A 14 -5.48 18.82 -1.71
CA MET A 14 -4.93 20.08 -2.26
C MET A 14 -4.91 20.07 -3.79
N VAL A 15 -4.48 18.95 -4.40
CA VAL A 15 -4.48 18.79 -5.86
C VAL A 15 -5.90 18.93 -6.44
N VAL A 16 -6.87 18.23 -5.86
CA VAL A 16 -8.26 18.31 -6.34
C VAL A 16 -8.86 19.69 -6.09
N GLY A 17 -8.52 20.34 -4.97
CA GLY A 17 -8.92 21.72 -4.68
C GLY A 17 -8.42 22.72 -5.72
N ALA A 18 -7.14 22.64 -6.08
CA ALA A 18 -6.53 23.48 -7.11
C ALA A 18 -7.23 23.33 -8.48
N ILE A 19 -7.50 22.09 -8.89
CA ILE A 19 -8.18 21.81 -10.16
C ILE A 19 -9.64 22.30 -10.13
N ARG A 20 -10.36 22.10 -9.01
CA ARG A 20 -11.72 22.62 -8.85
C ARG A 20 -11.79 24.15 -8.82
N ALA A 21 -10.71 24.82 -8.44
CA ALA A 21 -10.57 26.27 -8.52
C ALA A 21 -10.25 26.77 -9.94
N GLY A 22 -10.21 25.88 -10.94
CA GLY A 22 -10.00 26.24 -12.35
C GLY A 22 -8.52 26.27 -12.77
N LEU A 23 -7.60 25.83 -11.92
CA LEU A 23 -6.19 25.73 -12.29
C LEU A 23 -5.95 24.55 -13.23
N SER A 24 -5.12 24.77 -14.25
CA SER A 24 -4.64 23.70 -15.12
C SER A 24 -3.76 22.70 -14.35
N ILE A 25 -3.53 21.52 -14.94
CA ILE A 25 -2.63 20.50 -14.40
C ILE A 25 -1.22 21.07 -14.18
N SER A 26 -0.70 21.83 -15.16
CA SER A 26 0.63 22.44 -15.09
C SER A 26 0.73 23.51 -14.02
N GLN A 27 -0.29 24.38 -13.91
CA GLN A 27 -0.33 25.40 -12.85
C GLN A 27 -0.43 24.76 -11.46
N SER A 28 -1.21 23.69 -11.31
CA SER A 28 -1.34 22.95 -10.06
C SER A 28 -0.03 22.25 -9.67
N ALA A 29 0.69 21.70 -10.65
CA ALA A 29 2.01 21.08 -10.45
C ALA A 29 3.04 22.11 -9.96
N GLN A 30 3.09 23.28 -10.60
CA GLN A 30 3.98 24.37 -10.21
C GLN A 30 3.61 24.93 -8.83
N LEU A 31 2.33 25.16 -8.56
CA LEU A 31 1.83 25.70 -7.29
C LEU A 31 2.13 24.79 -6.11
N LEU A 32 1.90 23.49 -6.26
CA LEU A 32 2.05 22.51 -5.18
C LEU A 32 3.46 21.88 -5.13
N GLY A 33 4.32 22.19 -6.09
CA GLY A 33 5.67 21.62 -6.19
C GLY A 33 5.70 20.12 -6.50
N PHE A 34 4.63 19.57 -7.08
CA PHE A 34 4.56 18.17 -7.47
C PHE A 34 4.87 17.98 -8.95
N SER A 35 5.28 16.76 -9.33
CA SER A 35 5.48 16.44 -10.74
C SER A 35 4.14 16.42 -11.50
N HIS A 36 4.17 16.78 -12.78
CA HIS A 36 2.98 16.74 -13.64
C HIS A 36 2.36 15.34 -13.68
N THR A 37 3.18 14.28 -13.69
CA THR A 37 2.70 12.88 -13.69
C THR A 37 1.95 12.53 -12.40
N THR A 38 2.40 13.05 -11.26
CA THR A 38 1.69 12.91 -9.98
C THR A 38 0.32 13.59 -10.03
N ILE A 39 0.26 14.84 -10.49
CA ILE A 39 -0.98 15.60 -10.59
C ILE A 39 -1.96 14.93 -11.58
N SER A 40 -1.49 14.58 -12.78
CA SER A 40 -2.30 13.88 -13.78
C SER A 40 -2.87 12.56 -13.26
N ARG A 41 -2.08 11.80 -12.47
CA ARG A 41 -2.56 10.56 -11.87
C ARG A 41 -3.65 10.81 -10.84
N VAL A 42 -3.49 11.79 -9.95
CA VAL A 42 -4.53 12.15 -8.96
C VAL A 42 -5.79 12.64 -9.66
N TYR A 43 -5.65 13.49 -10.67
CA TYR A 43 -6.77 13.99 -11.46
C TYR A 43 -7.55 12.84 -12.11
N LYS A 44 -6.86 11.91 -12.78
CA LYS A 44 -7.48 10.74 -13.40
C LYS A 44 -8.21 9.86 -12.39
N GLU A 45 -7.57 9.54 -11.26
CA GLU A 45 -8.21 8.73 -10.21
C GLU A 45 -9.43 9.45 -9.59
N TRP A 46 -9.38 10.76 -9.45
CA TRP A 46 -10.50 11.56 -8.98
C TRP A 46 -11.65 11.59 -9.99
N CYS A 47 -11.38 11.76 -11.29
CA CYS A 47 -12.40 11.69 -12.35
C CYS A 47 -13.08 10.31 -12.42
N GLU A 48 -12.31 9.22 -12.26
CA GLU A 48 -12.84 7.85 -12.34
C GLU A 48 -13.64 7.44 -11.10
N LYS A 49 -13.18 7.82 -9.90
CA LYS A 49 -13.74 7.31 -8.63
C LYS A 49 -14.56 8.33 -7.84
N GLY A 50 -14.50 9.61 -8.21
CA GLY A 50 -15.12 10.72 -7.48
C GLY A 50 -14.54 10.98 -6.09
N LYS A 51 -13.40 10.35 -5.74
CA LYS A 51 -12.80 10.40 -4.40
C LYS A 51 -11.37 10.92 -4.45
N THR A 52 -10.98 11.69 -3.44
CA THR A 52 -9.62 12.20 -3.26
C THR A 52 -8.70 11.19 -2.56
N SER A 53 -9.27 10.25 -1.80
CA SER A 53 -8.52 9.25 -1.05
C SER A 53 -7.99 8.11 -1.94
N SER A 54 -6.81 7.61 -1.58
CA SER A 54 -6.17 6.48 -2.28
C SER A 54 -6.37 5.20 -1.51
N MET A 55 -6.80 4.14 -2.19
CA MET A 55 -6.80 2.78 -1.63
C MET A 55 -5.54 1.99 -2.01
N ARG A 56 -4.55 2.60 -2.65
CA ARG A 56 -3.32 1.88 -3.01
C ARG A 56 -2.54 1.36 -1.80
N GLN A 57 -2.60 2.05 -0.67
CA GLN A 57 -1.94 1.54 0.54
C GLN A 57 -2.53 0.21 1.03
N SER A 58 -3.79 -0.08 0.70
CA SER A 58 -4.43 -1.37 0.98
C SER A 58 -4.41 -2.32 -0.22
N CYS A 59 -3.75 -1.95 -1.32
CA CYS A 59 -3.56 -2.83 -2.47
C CYS A 59 -2.26 -3.64 -2.30
N GLY A 60 -2.35 -4.95 -2.52
CA GLY A 60 -1.23 -5.87 -2.34
C GLY A 60 -1.70 -7.32 -2.32
N ARG A 61 -0.75 -8.25 -2.39
CA ARG A 61 -1.05 -9.68 -2.26
C ARG A 61 -1.55 -9.94 -0.83
N LYS A 62 -2.76 -10.49 -0.70
CA LYS A 62 -3.28 -10.92 0.60
C LYS A 62 -2.30 -11.93 1.22
N CYS A 63 -1.94 -11.72 2.48
CA CYS A 63 -1.19 -12.72 3.23
C CYS A 63 -2.10 -13.94 3.49
N LEU A 64 -1.62 -15.14 3.13
CA LEU A 64 -2.34 -16.39 3.41
C LEU A 64 -2.30 -16.76 4.90
N VAL A 65 -1.30 -16.24 5.61
CA VAL A 65 -1.06 -16.48 7.03
C VAL A 65 -1.19 -15.16 7.77
N ASP A 66 -1.97 -15.17 8.85
CA ASP A 66 -2.17 -14.00 9.70
C ASP A 66 -0.92 -13.69 10.55
N ALA A 67 -0.92 -12.55 11.24
CA ALA A 67 0.22 -12.13 12.07
C ALA A 67 0.53 -13.12 13.21
N ARG A 68 -0.46 -13.88 13.70
CA ARG A 68 -0.25 -14.93 14.70
C ARG A 68 0.43 -16.14 14.08
N GLY A 69 -0.05 -16.59 12.92
CA GLY A 69 0.54 -17.68 12.16
C GLY A 69 1.98 -17.38 11.75
N GLN A 70 2.29 -16.15 11.34
CA GLN A 70 3.66 -15.73 11.03
C GLN A 70 4.57 -15.82 12.27
N ARG A 71 4.11 -15.34 13.43
CA ARG A 71 4.86 -15.46 14.70
C ARG A 71 5.09 -16.91 15.09
N ARG A 72 4.08 -17.76 14.93
CA ARG A 72 4.20 -19.20 15.20
C ARG A 72 5.18 -19.88 14.27
N MET A 73 5.14 -19.56 12.98
CA MET A 73 6.12 -20.04 12.00
C MET A 73 7.54 -19.62 12.39
N GLY A 74 7.74 -18.37 12.80
CA GLY A 74 9.02 -17.87 13.30
C GLY A 74 9.54 -18.66 14.50
N ARG A 75 8.67 -19.01 15.46
CA ARG A 75 9.05 -19.86 16.61
C ARG A 75 9.45 -21.27 16.18
N LEU A 76 8.74 -21.88 15.23
CA LEU A 76 9.06 -23.22 14.71
C LEU A 76 10.45 -23.23 14.04
N ILE A 77 10.74 -22.20 13.23
CA ILE A 77 12.04 -22.04 12.56
C ILE A 77 13.15 -21.79 13.59
N GLN A 78 12.88 -20.99 14.63
CA GLN A 78 13.87 -20.71 15.68
C GLN A 78 14.18 -21.94 16.53
N ALA A 79 13.16 -22.76 16.84
CA ALA A 79 13.32 -23.98 17.63
C ALA A 79 14.11 -25.06 16.88
N ASP A 80 13.96 -25.14 15.55
CA ASP A 80 14.63 -26.15 14.73
C ASP A 80 15.16 -25.53 13.43
N ARG A 81 16.33 -24.91 13.53
CA ARG A 81 16.96 -24.19 12.41
C ARG A 81 17.41 -25.09 11.25
N ARG A 82 17.45 -26.42 11.46
CA ARG A 82 17.86 -27.40 10.44
C ARG A 82 16.65 -28.10 9.79
N ALA A 83 15.43 -27.87 10.30
CA ALA A 83 14.24 -28.47 9.75
C ALA A 83 13.99 -28.02 8.31
N THR A 84 13.58 -28.99 7.48
CA THR A 84 13.19 -28.76 6.10
C THR A 84 11.82 -28.08 6.02
N PHE A 85 11.54 -27.45 4.88
CA PHE A 85 10.27 -26.76 4.64
C PHE A 85 9.04 -27.67 4.86
N THR A 86 9.11 -28.93 4.45
CA THR A 86 8.03 -29.92 4.60
C THR A 86 7.78 -30.29 6.07
N GLU A 87 8.85 -30.45 6.85
CA GLU A 87 8.76 -30.71 8.29
C GLU A 87 8.15 -29.52 9.04
N ILE A 88 8.58 -28.30 8.71
CA ILE A 88 8.03 -27.06 9.30
C ILE A 88 6.54 -26.93 8.96
N THR A 89 6.16 -27.18 7.70
CA THR A 89 4.77 -27.10 7.24
C THR A 89 3.90 -28.12 7.94
N THR A 90 4.37 -29.37 8.08
CA THR A 90 3.66 -30.44 8.79
C THR A 90 3.45 -30.09 10.27
N ARG A 91 4.50 -29.63 10.95
CA ARG A 91 4.43 -29.16 12.36
C ARG A 91 3.51 -27.95 12.52
N TYR A 92 3.54 -27.03 11.56
CA TYR A 92 2.64 -25.89 11.54
C TYR A 92 1.18 -26.37 11.43
N ASN A 93 0.84 -27.20 10.46
CA ASN A 93 -0.55 -27.63 10.26
C ASN A 93 -1.10 -28.50 11.41
N ARG A 94 -0.27 -29.31 12.08
CA ARG A 94 -0.69 -30.11 13.25
C ARG A 94 -1.26 -29.27 14.40
N GLY A 95 -0.71 -28.08 14.64
CA GLY A 95 -1.19 -27.19 15.70
C GLY A 95 -2.37 -26.29 15.30
N MET A 96 -2.91 -26.45 14.09
CA MET A 96 -4.12 -25.76 13.61
C MET A 96 -5.36 -26.67 13.64
N GLN A 97 -5.20 -27.97 13.95
CA GLN A 97 -6.28 -28.98 13.96
C GLN A 97 -6.80 -29.31 15.37
N GLN A 98 -6.50 -28.47 16.36
CA GLN A 98 -7.06 -28.52 17.72
C GLN A 98 -7.93 -27.29 17.94
#